data_AF-A5LIG8-F1
#
_entry.id   AF-A5LIG8-F1
#
_cell.length_a   1.000
_cell.length_b   1.000
_cell.length_c   1.000
_cell.angle_alpha   90.00
_cell.angle_beta   90.00
_cell.angle_gamma   90.00
#
_symmetry.space_group_name_H-M   'P 1'
#
loop_
_entity.id
_entity.type
_entity.pdbx_description
1 polymer ?
#
loop_
_entity_poly.entity_id
_entity_poly.type
_entity_poly.pdbx_seq_one_letter_code
_entity_poly.pdbx_strand_id
1 'polypeptide(L)'
;GLRWAAHYGWEEAMDLGMTSATIGILVAVLGGLFLIKRSTEKGQTQFITSFKDLPDELRSGLMPKNKRYHMGQETVSSSSIDPFVLHLAIIAFVIGVAYWLTNMLTAFIPSVSIPLFSVAFVLGLIFQSINRRIHADDYIDQRVMERIGGTATDFLVAIGIASINITVVIDYAVPLILLFVFGILWAYFLFRFIGPNIFQEYWLEKSLFGWGWSTGTVAMGLALLRIVDPELKSKTPEDYALAYIGVAPVDIIIVTFTPILFSLGFTWIIPVVLLLISALIVAIYKYTGLWGKNHKQQM
;
A
#
# COMPACT_ATOMS: atom_id res chain seq x y z
N GLY A 1 -13.49 -5.84 4.37
CA GLY A 1 -13.23 -6.63 3.16
C GLY A 1 -13.71 -8.08 3.22
N LEU A 2 -13.94 -8.68 4.40
CA LEU A 2 -14.15 -10.14 4.54
C LEU A 2 -15.56 -10.56 4.96
N ARG A 3 -16.55 -9.66 4.89
CA ARG A 3 -17.96 -9.98 5.22
C ARG A 3 -18.55 -11.08 4.34
N TRP A 4 -18.02 -11.27 3.13
CA TRP A 4 -18.40 -12.35 2.24
C TRP A 4 -17.96 -13.72 2.79
N ALA A 5 -16.81 -13.83 3.45
CA ALA A 5 -16.31 -15.11 3.96
C ALA A 5 -17.24 -15.66 5.05
N ALA A 6 -17.72 -14.80 5.96
CA ALA A 6 -18.74 -15.17 6.94
C ALA A 6 -20.07 -15.57 6.29
N HIS A 7 -20.46 -14.92 5.18
CA HIS A 7 -21.68 -15.30 4.42
C HIS A 7 -21.56 -16.69 3.76
N TYR A 8 -20.33 -17.10 3.42
CA TYR A 8 -20.02 -18.44 2.90
C TYR A 8 -19.53 -19.42 4.00
N GLY A 9 -19.69 -19.08 5.28
CA GLY A 9 -19.38 -19.99 6.41
C GLY A 9 -17.90 -20.13 6.77
N TRP A 10 -17.03 -19.24 6.31
CA TRP A 10 -15.61 -19.21 6.66
C TRP A 10 -15.32 -18.09 7.67
N GLU A 11 -15.67 -18.35 8.93
CA GLU A 11 -15.52 -17.39 10.03
C GLU A 11 -14.04 -17.09 10.34
N GLU A 12 -13.17 -18.08 10.11
CA GLU A 12 -11.74 -18.02 10.36
C GLU A 12 -10.96 -17.17 9.34
N ALA A 13 -11.59 -16.81 8.21
CA ALA A 13 -10.94 -16.06 7.13
C ALA A 13 -10.38 -14.71 7.60
N MET A 14 -11.07 -14.08 8.56
CA MET A 14 -10.63 -12.82 9.14
C MET A 14 -9.35 -12.99 9.96
N ASP A 15 -9.29 -13.99 10.82
CA ASP A 15 -8.13 -14.28 11.66
C ASP A 15 -6.91 -14.67 10.84
N LEU A 16 -7.11 -15.51 9.80
CA LEU A 16 -6.06 -15.88 8.85
C LEU A 16 -5.55 -14.67 8.07
N GLY A 17 -6.44 -13.78 7.64
CA GLY A 17 -6.10 -12.53 6.96
C GLY A 17 -5.29 -11.59 7.84
N MET A 18 -5.70 -11.37 9.09
CA MET A 18 -4.97 -10.51 10.04
C MET A 18 -3.61 -11.08 10.44
N THR A 19 -3.52 -12.40 10.62
CA THR A 19 -2.25 -13.09 10.86
C THR A 19 -1.29 -12.90 9.69
N SER A 20 -1.80 -13.10 8.47
CA SER A 20 -1.01 -12.91 7.24
C SER A 20 -0.51 -11.48 7.09
N ALA A 21 -1.36 -10.48 7.36
CA ALA A 21 -0.98 -9.07 7.33
C ALA A 21 0.12 -8.73 8.34
N THR A 22 0.02 -9.25 9.57
CA THR A 22 1.01 -9.03 10.63
C THR A 22 2.39 -9.60 10.24
N ILE A 23 2.42 -10.85 9.77
CA ILE A 23 3.66 -11.49 9.32
C ILE A 23 4.22 -10.77 8.10
N GLY A 24 3.37 -10.33 7.17
CA GLY A 24 3.76 -9.53 6.03
C GLY A 24 4.49 -8.24 6.43
N ILE A 25 3.97 -7.47 7.38
CA ILE A 25 4.65 -6.25 7.88
C ILE A 25 6.03 -6.58 8.47
N LEU A 26 6.15 -7.67 9.23
CA LEU A 26 7.45 -8.10 9.79
C LEU A 26 8.43 -8.47 8.67
N VAL A 27 7.98 -9.20 7.65
CA VAL A 27 8.78 -9.56 6.47
C VAL A 27 9.19 -8.31 5.69
N ALA A 28 8.29 -7.33 5.55
CA ALA A 28 8.56 -6.07 4.87
C ALA A 28 9.74 -5.35 5.54
N VAL A 29 9.68 -5.17 6.86
CA VAL A 29 10.70 -4.46 7.63
C VAL A 29 11.99 -5.28 7.72
N LEU A 30 11.96 -6.51 8.23
CA LEU A 30 13.16 -7.31 8.47
C LEU A 30 13.83 -7.72 7.14
N GLY A 31 13.04 -8.17 6.18
CA GLY A 31 13.51 -8.51 4.84
C GLY A 31 14.01 -7.29 4.09
N GLY A 32 13.30 -6.16 4.18
CA GLY A 32 13.72 -4.89 3.58
C GLY A 32 15.07 -4.42 4.13
N LEU A 33 15.24 -4.41 5.45
CA LEU A 33 16.52 -4.08 6.09
C LEU A 33 17.66 -5.02 5.68
N PHE A 34 17.38 -6.32 5.56
CA PHE A 34 18.34 -7.29 5.04
C PHE A 34 18.74 -6.99 3.59
N LEU A 35 17.77 -6.69 2.72
CA LEU A 35 18.02 -6.32 1.32
C LEU A 35 18.81 -5.01 1.21
N ILE A 36 18.50 -4.02 2.03
CA ILE A 36 19.23 -2.75 2.10
C ILE A 36 20.68 -3.04 2.48
N LYS A 37 20.92 -3.71 3.61
CA LYS A 37 22.28 -4.05 4.07
C LYS A 37 23.09 -4.75 2.99
N ARG A 38 22.52 -5.79 2.38
CA ARG A 38 23.17 -6.55 1.30
C ARG A 38 23.45 -5.70 0.05
N SER A 39 22.58 -4.75 -0.27
CA SER A 39 22.72 -3.89 -1.46
C SER A 39 23.75 -2.79 -1.23
N THR A 40 23.80 -2.24 -0.01
CA THR A 40 24.83 -1.29 0.43
C THR A 40 26.22 -1.93 0.46
N GLU A 41 26.36 -3.16 0.97
CA GLU A 41 27.62 -3.92 0.95
C GLU A 41 28.13 -4.20 -0.48
N LYS A 42 27.23 -4.19 -1.47
CA LYS A 42 27.55 -4.37 -2.89
C LYS A 42 27.71 -3.05 -3.66
N GLY A 43 27.61 -1.90 -2.99
CA GLY A 43 27.69 -0.58 -3.62
C GLY A 43 26.56 -0.31 -4.62
N GLN A 44 25.38 -0.89 -4.42
CA GLN A 44 24.24 -0.76 -5.34
C GLN A 44 23.32 0.42 -4.99
N THR A 45 23.47 1.00 -3.80
CA THR A 45 22.73 2.16 -3.31
C THR A 45 23.27 3.45 -3.90
N GLN A 46 22.40 4.33 -4.41
CA GLN A 46 22.82 5.60 -5.03
C GLN A 46 23.04 6.71 -4.01
N PHE A 47 22.21 6.79 -2.97
CA PHE A 47 22.22 7.93 -2.03
C PHE A 47 22.87 7.63 -0.67
N ILE A 48 23.18 6.36 -0.38
CA ILE A 48 23.80 5.95 0.89
C ILE A 48 24.94 4.97 0.65
N THR A 49 26.11 5.29 1.18
CA THR A 49 27.34 4.51 1.00
C THR A 49 27.49 3.41 2.07
N SER A 50 26.99 3.64 3.29
CA SER A 50 26.97 2.67 4.38
C SER A 50 25.72 2.82 5.25
N PHE A 51 25.21 1.71 5.80
CA PHE A 51 24.16 1.75 6.84
C PHE A 51 24.61 2.52 8.10
N LYS A 52 25.93 2.71 8.29
CA LYS A 52 26.47 3.55 9.37
C LYS A 52 26.31 5.05 9.11
N ASP A 53 26.08 5.45 7.86
CA ASP A 53 25.94 6.85 7.44
C ASP A 53 24.48 7.34 7.52
N LEU A 54 23.56 6.48 8.00
CA LEU A 54 22.18 6.85 8.26
C LEU A 54 22.11 8.03 9.24
N PRO A 55 21.41 9.12 8.91
CA PRO A 55 21.15 10.22 9.83
C PRO A 55 20.61 9.75 11.18
N ASP A 56 21.07 10.37 12.27
CA ASP A 56 20.69 9.99 13.64
C ASP A 56 19.18 10.01 13.88
N GLU A 57 18.45 10.87 13.17
CA GLU A 57 16.98 10.91 13.20
C GLU A 57 16.31 9.66 12.64
N LEU A 58 16.89 9.02 11.62
CA LEU A 58 16.40 7.75 11.08
C LEU A 58 16.81 6.57 11.97
N ARG A 59 17.92 6.69 12.72
CA ARG A 59 18.41 5.64 13.64
C ARG A 59 17.67 5.64 14.98
N SER A 60 17.43 6.82 15.54
CA SER A 60 16.77 6.99 16.83
C SER A 60 15.25 7.19 16.72
N GLY A 61 14.76 7.61 15.55
CA GLY A 61 13.39 8.10 15.37
C GLY A 61 13.14 9.49 15.95
N LEU A 62 14.13 10.11 16.61
CA LEU A 62 13.98 11.39 17.28
C LEU A 62 14.42 12.53 16.37
N MET A 63 13.49 13.43 16.05
CA MET A 63 13.77 14.60 15.21
C MET A 63 14.41 15.74 16.02
N PRO A 64 15.62 16.21 15.65
CA PRO A 64 16.26 17.34 16.30
C PRO A 64 15.46 18.63 16.01
N LYS A 65 15.49 19.60 16.95
CA LYS A 65 14.60 20.78 16.93
C LYS A 65 14.62 21.54 15.60
N ASN A 66 15.79 21.68 14.99
CA ASN A 66 16.01 22.40 13.73
C ASN A 66 15.52 21.67 12.47
N LYS A 67 15.20 20.37 12.56
CA LYS A 67 14.70 19.57 11.44
C LYS A 67 13.25 19.14 11.62
N ARG A 68 12.56 19.64 12.65
CA ARG A 68 11.14 19.34 12.87
C ARG A 68 10.29 20.06 11.82
N TYR A 69 9.28 19.36 11.33
CA TYR A 69 8.31 19.92 10.41
C TYR A 69 6.99 20.23 11.12
N HIS A 70 6.25 21.21 10.61
CA HIS A 70 4.87 21.48 11.05
C HIS A 70 3.95 20.29 10.73
N MET A 71 2.98 20.01 11.59
CA MET A 71 2.08 18.86 11.42
C MET A 71 1.07 19.06 10.28
N GLY A 72 0.75 20.31 9.95
CA GLY A 72 -0.16 20.77 8.91
C GLY A 72 -0.38 22.27 9.06
N GLN A 73 -1.16 22.88 8.18
CA GLN A 73 -1.61 24.27 8.29
C GLN A 73 -3.02 24.35 8.88
N GLU A 74 -3.29 25.37 9.67
CA GLU A 74 -4.66 25.69 10.09
C GLU A 74 -5.37 26.38 8.93
N THR A 75 -6.31 25.65 8.31
CA THR A 75 -7.03 26.13 7.12
C THR A 75 -8.25 26.97 7.44
N VAL A 76 -8.76 26.87 8.68
CA VAL A 76 -9.94 27.59 9.17
C VAL A 76 -9.66 28.15 10.56
N SER A 77 -10.42 29.17 10.96
CA SER A 77 -10.30 29.73 12.30
C SER A 77 -10.83 28.75 13.34
N SER A 78 -10.02 28.45 14.35
CA SER A 78 -10.41 27.64 15.51
C SER A 78 -11.59 28.22 16.30
N SER A 79 -11.86 29.53 16.17
CA SER A 79 -13.07 30.18 16.72
C SER A 79 -14.36 29.75 16.03
N SER A 80 -14.30 29.22 14.80
CA SER A 80 -15.46 28.72 14.05
C SER A 80 -15.58 27.21 14.17
N ILE A 81 -14.52 26.50 13.82
CA ILE A 81 -14.41 25.05 13.96
C ILE A 81 -12.93 24.71 14.09
N ASP A 82 -12.63 23.76 14.95
CA ASP A 82 -11.27 23.24 15.04
C ASP A 82 -10.86 22.62 13.67
N PRO A 83 -9.71 23.01 13.08
CA PRO A 83 -9.29 22.49 11.79
C PRO A 83 -9.15 20.97 11.76
N PHE A 84 -8.70 20.33 12.85
CA PHE A 84 -8.60 18.88 12.90
C PHE A 84 -9.99 18.22 12.90
N VAL A 85 -10.96 18.80 13.62
CA VAL A 85 -12.36 18.36 13.58
C VAL A 85 -12.96 18.50 12.18
N LEU A 86 -12.66 19.57 11.44
CA LEU A 86 -13.12 19.74 10.06
C LEU A 86 -12.65 18.57 9.16
N HIS A 87 -11.38 18.20 9.24
CA HIS A 87 -10.82 17.11 8.44
C HIS A 87 -11.44 15.75 8.81
N LEU A 88 -11.63 15.49 10.11
CA LEU A 88 -12.34 14.30 10.56
C LEU A 88 -13.80 14.29 10.11
N ALA A 89 -14.49 15.42 10.14
CA ALA A 89 -15.87 15.55 9.69
C ALA A 89 -16.00 15.26 8.19
N ILE A 90 -15.07 15.74 7.37
CA ILE A 90 -15.00 15.42 5.93
C ILE A 90 -14.85 13.92 5.71
N ILE A 91 -13.90 13.27 6.39
CA ILE A 91 -13.67 11.83 6.28
C ILE A 91 -14.93 11.06 6.71
N ALA A 92 -15.50 11.40 7.86
CA ALA A 92 -16.70 10.79 8.40
C ALA A 92 -17.92 10.97 7.46
N PHE A 93 -18.06 12.14 6.84
CA PHE A 93 -19.10 12.41 5.86
C PHE A 93 -18.95 11.51 4.64
N VAL A 94 -17.77 11.44 4.03
CA VAL A 94 -17.52 10.58 2.87
C VAL A 94 -17.78 9.10 3.19
N ILE A 95 -17.31 8.63 4.36
CA ILE A 95 -17.55 7.25 4.81
C ILE A 95 -19.05 7.01 5.07
N GLY A 96 -19.75 7.97 5.68
CA GLY A 96 -21.18 7.87 5.97
C GLY A 96 -22.02 7.77 4.69
N VAL A 97 -21.72 8.62 3.69
CA VAL A 97 -22.36 8.55 2.37
C VAL A 97 -22.01 7.23 1.67
N ALA A 98 -20.75 6.79 1.76
CA ALA A 98 -20.33 5.51 1.20
C ALA A 98 -21.07 4.33 1.84
N TYR A 99 -21.26 4.36 3.16
CA TYR A 99 -21.98 3.33 3.89
C TYR A 99 -23.45 3.28 3.49
N TRP A 100 -24.12 4.43 3.47
CA TRP A 100 -25.50 4.54 3.00
C TRP A 100 -25.66 4.02 1.57
N LEU A 101 -24.78 4.46 0.66
CA LEU A 101 -24.82 4.04 -0.74
C LEU A 101 -24.50 2.55 -0.91
N THR A 102 -23.54 2.01 -0.16
CA THR A 102 -23.20 0.58 -0.18
C THR A 102 -24.39 -0.27 0.23
N ASN A 103 -25.10 0.11 1.31
CA ASN A 103 -26.30 -0.61 1.76
C ASN A 103 -27.43 -0.53 0.73
N MET A 104 -27.63 0.65 0.13
CA MET A 104 -28.62 0.84 -0.93
C MET A 104 -28.29 -0.06 -2.14
N LEU A 105 -27.05 -0.04 -2.63
CA LEU A 105 -26.63 -0.84 -3.78
C LEU A 105 -26.72 -2.34 -3.49
N THR A 106 -26.38 -2.78 -2.28
CA THR A 106 -26.50 -4.18 -1.84
C THR A 106 -27.97 -4.63 -1.82
N ALA A 107 -28.90 -3.74 -1.47
CA ALA A 107 -30.33 -4.04 -1.54
C ALA A 107 -30.84 -4.19 -2.97
N PHE A 108 -30.30 -3.42 -3.92
CA PHE A 108 -30.67 -3.51 -5.35
C PHE A 108 -30.01 -4.70 -6.08
N ILE A 109 -28.80 -5.08 -5.67
CA ILE A 109 -28.05 -6.17 -6.30
C ILE A 109 -27.53 -7.13 -5.22
N PRO A 110 -28.41 -7.98 -4.63
CA PRO A 110 -28.03 -8.85 -3.51
C PRO A 110 -26.94 -9.87 -3.88
N SER A 111 -26.78 -10.18 -5.17
CA SER A 111 -25.79 -11.11 -5.69
C SER A 111 -24.36 -10.56 -5.71
N VAL A 112 -24.17 -9.25 -5.52
CA VAL A 112 -22.85 -8.60 -5.58
C VAL A 112 -22.49 -8.05 -4.21
N SER A 113 -21.40 -8.55 -3.63
CA SER A 113 -20.84 -7.97 -2.41
C SER A 113 -20.01 -6.73 -2.77
N ILE A 114 -20.61 -5.55 -2.61
CA ILE A 114 -19.94 -4.29 -2.90
C ILE A 114 -19.13 -3.87 -1.66
N PRO A 115 -17.79 -3.82 -1.72
CA PRO A 115 -17.00 -3.42 -0.57
C PRO A 115 -17.18 -1.93 -0.26
N LEU A 116 -17.44 -1.61 1.01
CA LEU A 116 -17.53 -0.23 1.48
C LEU A 116 -16.31 0.61 1.08
N PHE A 117 -15.11 0.02 1.16
CA PHE A 117 -13.86 0.67 0.76
C PHE A 117 -13.89 1.13 -0.70
N SER A 118 -14.38 0.28 -1.62
CA SER A 118 -14.47 0.60 -3.04
C SER A 118 -15.37 1.81 -3.29
N VAL A 119 -16.55 1.83 -2.64
CA VAL A 119 -17.50 2.94 -2.74
C VAL A 119 -16.92 4.21 -2.12
N ALA A 120 -16.28 4.09 -0.95
CA ALA A 120 -15.65 5.21 -0.26
C ALA A 120 -14.50 5.82 -1.09
N PHE A 121 -13.71 5.00 -1.78
CA PHE A 121 -12.64 5.48 -2.66
C PHE A 121 -13.20 6.30 -3.82
N VAL A 122 -14.21 5.78 -4.53
CA VAL A 122 -14.85 6.48 -5.65
C VAL A 122 -15.50 7.78 -5.17
N LEU A 123 -16.23 7.75 -4.05
CA LEU A 123 -16.83 8.95 -3.48
C LEU A 123 -15.78 9.95 -2.99
N GLY A 124 -14.65 9.50 -2.47
CA GLY A 124 -13.51 10.34 -2.11
C GLY A 124 -12.93 11.09 -3.32
N LEU A 125 -12.76 10.40 -4.45
CA LEU A 125 -12.31 11.02 -5.71
C LEU A 125 -13.33 12.03 -6.26
N ILE A 126 -14.62 11.69 -6.20
CA ILE A 126 -15.70 12.60 -6.60
C ILE A 126 -15.70 13.84 -5.69
N PHE A 127 -15.62 13.64 -4.38
CA PHE A 127 -15.59 14.70 -3.39
C PHE A 127 -14.39 15.63 -3.60
N GLN A 128 -13.19 15.07 -3.79
CA GLN A 128 -11.98 15.83 -4.13
C GLN A 128 -12.14 16.61 -5.44
N SER A 129 -12.71 15.99 -6.47
CA SER A 129 -12.94 16.63 -7.77
C SER A 129 -13.94 17.77 -7.68
N ILE A 130 -15.00 17.62 -6.87
CA ILE A 130 -15.98 18.68 -6.64
C ILE A 130 -15.33 19.84 -5.88
N ASN A 131 -14.60 19.58 -4.80
CA ASN A 131 -13.95 20.63 -4.01
C ASN A 131 -12.96 21.45 -4.84
N ARG A 132 -12.17 20.79 -5.70
CA ARG A 132 -11.27 21.46 -6.63
C ARG A 132 -11.99 22.35 -7.65
N ARG A 133 -13.22 22.01 -8.04
CA ARG A 133 -14.01 22.82 -8.97
C ARG A 133 -14.61 24.07 -8.31
N ILE A 134 -14.90 23.99 -7.01
CA ILE A 134 -15.46 25.10 -6.24
C ILE A 134 -14.40 25.86 -5.41
N HIS A 135 -13.11 25.54 -5.59
CA HIS A 135 -11.98 26.10 -4.86
C HIS A 135 -12.09 25.95 -3.32
N ALA A 136 -12.73 24.87 -2.87
CA ALA A 136 -12.84 24.53 -1.45
C ALA A 136 -11.68 23.63 -0.98
N ASP A 137 -10.85 23.15 -1.89
CA ASP A 137 -9.67 22.33 -1.59
C ASP A 137 -8.57 23.09 -0.84
N ASP A 138 -8.53 24.42 -0.96
CA ASP A 138 -7.65 25.29 -0.15
C ASP A 138 -7.91 25.15 1.37
N TYR A 139 -9.10 24.68 1.77
CA TYR A 139 -9.45 24.46 3.16
C TYR A 139 -9.11 23.04 3.67
N ILE A 140 -8.58 22.17 2.81
CA ILE A 140 -8.23 20.79 3.13
C ILE A 140 -6.70 20.65 3.10
N ASP A 141 -6.08 20.62 4.28
CA ASP A 141 -4.65 20.39 4.44
C ASP A 141 -4.31 18.91 4.20
N GLN A 142 -3.53 18.67 3.15
CA GLN A 142 -3.08 17.34 2.76
C GLN A 142 -2.29 16.65 3.88
N ARG A 143 -1.46 17.39 4.63
CA ARG A 143 -0.61 16.81 5.66
C ARG A 143 -1.43 16.33 6.86
N VAL A 144 -2.47 17.06 7.24
CA VAL A 144 -3.44 16.62 8.25
C VAL A 144 -4.16 15.37 7.78
N MET A 145 -4.66 15.32 6.54
CA MET A 145 -5.30 14.11 5.98
C MET A 145 -4.36 12.89 6.00
N GLU A 146 -3.09 13.07 5.61
CA GLU A 146 -2.07 12.01 5.64
C GLU A 146 -1.81 11.51 7.07
N ARG A 147 -1.74 12.40 8.06
CA ARG A 147 -1.55 12.04 9.47
C ARG A 147 -2.73 11.28 10.05
N ILE A 148 -3.96 11.66 9.70
CA ILE A 148 -5.17 10.92 10.10
C ILE A 148 -5.13 9.52 9.48
N GLY A 149 -4.81 9.41 8.18
CA GLY A 149 -4.68 8.13 7.49
C GLY A 149 -3.59 7.22 8.07
N GLY A 150 -2.43 7.79 8.41
CA GLY A 150 -1.36 7.08 9.10
C GLY A 150 -1.79 6.57 10.48
N THR A 151 -2.42 7.43 11.29
CA THR A 151 -2.95 7.06 12.61
C THR A 151 -3.99 5.95 12.52
N ALA A 152 -4.92 6.03 11.56
CA ALA A 152 -5.90 4.97 11.33
C ALA A 152 -5.24 3.64 10.93
N THR A 153 -4.17 3.69 10.15
CA THR A 153 -3.39 2.50 9.76
C THR A 153 -2.70 1.87 10.97
N ASP A 154 -2.11 2.68 11.86
CA ASP A 154 -1.47 2.20 13.08
C ASP A 154 -2.48 1.50 14.02
N PHE A 155 -3.67 2.10 14.21
CA PHE A 155 -4.75 1.46 14.96
C PHE A 155 -5.27 0.19 14.32
N LEU A 156 -5.42 0.16 12.99
CA LEU A 156 -5.83 -1.04 12.26
C LEU A 156 -4.86 -2.19 12.51
N VAL A 157 -3.54 -1.93 12.47
CA VAL A 157 -2.52 -2.94 12.74
C VAL A 157 -2.58 -3.39 14.21
N ALA A 158 -2.65 -2.45 15.16
CA ALA A 158 -2.68 -2.77 16.59
C ALA A 158 -3.90 -3.63 16.97
N ILE A 159 -5.09 -3.22 16.53
CA ILE A 159 -6.34 -3.97 16.74
C ILE A 159 -6.29 -5.31 16.02
N GLY A 160 -5.69 -5.33 14.82
CA GLY A 160 -5.50 -6.53 14.03
C GLY A 160 -4.65 -7.60 14.70
N ILE A 161 -3.55 -7.19 15.33
CA ILE A 161 -2.70 -8.09 16.12
C ILE A 161 -3.49 -8.58 17.35
N ALA A 162 -4.23 -7.68 18.00
CA ALA A 162 -5.03 -8.03 19.17
C ALA A 162 -6.19 -9.00 18.86
N SER A 163 -6.68 -9.05 17.62
CA SER A 163 -7.77 -9.93 17.20
C SER A 163 -7.33 -11.32 16.75
N ILE A 164 -6.02 -11.63 16.69
CA ILE A 164 -5.54 -12.92 16.17
C ILE A 164 -5.94 -14.07 17.10
N ASN A 165 -6.70 -15.03 16.58
CA ASN A 165 -6.98 -16.30 17.25
C ASN A 165 -5.82 -17.30 17.02
N ILE A 166 -5.03 -17.55 18.06
CA ILE A 166 -3.85 -18.43 18.00
C ILE A 166 -4.24 -19.86 17.59
N THR A 167 -5.41 -20.36 17.98
CA THR A 167 -5.87 -21.71 17.64
C THR A 167 -6.03 -21.87 16.13
N VAL A 168 -6.69 -20.90 15.48
CA VAL A 168 -6.87 -20.87 14.02
C VAL A 168 -5.52 -20.86 13.31
N VAL A 169 -4.54 -20.11 13.82
CA VAL A 169 -3.20 -20.05 13.23
C VAL A 169 -2.50 -21.41 13.27
N ILE A 170 -2.65 -22.16 14.36
CA ILE A 170 -2.05 -23.49 14.51
C ILE A 170 -2.73 -24.49 13.57
N ASP A 171 -4.06 -24.48 13.50
CA ASP A 171 -4.85 -25.38 12.64
C ASP A 171 -4.51 -25.19 11.15
N TYR A 172 -4.21 -23.96 10.75
CA TYR A 172 -3.82 -23.60 9.39
C TYR A 172 -2.31 -23.34 9.22
N ALA A 173 -1.47 -23.80 10.14
CA ALA A 173 -0.04 -23.48 10.13
C ALA A 173 0.66 -23.92 8.84
N VAL A 174 0.37 -25.13 8.35
CA VAL A 174 0.96 -25.68 7.12
C VAL A 174 0.60 -24.84 5.89
N PRO A 175 -0.70 -24.59 5.56
CA PRO A 175 -1.04 -23.77 4.40
C PRO A 175 -0.56 -22.32 4.54
N LEU A 176 -0.56 -21.74 5.75
CA LEU A 176 -0.02 -20.40 5.99
C LEU A 176 1.48 -20.32 5.72
N ILE A 177 2.27 -21.27 6.22
CA ILE A 177 3.72 -21.30 5.99
C ILE A 177 4.02 -21.40 4.50
N LEU A 178 3.34 -22.29 3.77
CA LEU A 178 3.50 -22.41 2.32
C LEU A 178 3.17 -21.10 1.61
N LEU A 179 2.08 -20.44 1.99
CA LEU A 179 1.67 -19.15 1.44
C LEU A 179 2.73 -18.07 1.71
N PHE A 180 3.26 -17.98 2.94
CA PHE A 180 4.27 -16.99 3.29
C PHE A 180 5.59 -17.23 2.57
N VAL A 181 6.05 -18.48 2.52
CA VAL A 181 7.28 -18.84 1.79
C VAL A 181 7.13 -18.49 0.32
N PHE A 182 5.99 -18.85 -0.30
CA PHE A 182 5.72 -18.49 -1.69
C PHE A 182 5.70 -16.97 -1.90
N GLY A 183 4.96 -16.24 -1.06
CA GLY A 183 4.87 -14.78 -1.13
C GLY A 183 6.23 -14.08 -0.99
N ILE A 184 7.06 -14.53 -0.04
CA ILE A 184 8.43 -14.02 0.16
C ILE A 184 9.29 -14.29 -1.08
N LEU A 185 9.26 -15.53 -1.60
CA LEU A 185 10.05 -15.90 -2.78
C LEU A 185 9.59 -15.11 -4.02
N TRP A 186 8.28 -14.91 -4.18
CA TRP A 186 7.71 -14.13 -5.26
C TRP A 186 8.12 -12.65 -5.16
N ALA A 187 7.97 -12.03 -3.99
CA ALA A 187 8.40 -10.65 -3.76
C ALA A 187 9.92 -10.49 -3.99
N TYR A 188 10.71 -11.48 -3.57
CA TYR A 188 12.16 -11.48 -3.80
C TYR A 188 12.49 -11.62 -5.29
N PHE A 189 11.75 -12.46 -6.00
CA PHE A 189 11.88 -12.63 -7.44
C PHE A 189 11.59 -11.32 -8.18
N LEU A 190 10.50 -10.63 -7.83
CA LEU A 190 10.16 -9.32 -8.37
C LEU A 190 11.26 -8.29 -8.08
N PHE A 191 11.71 -8.21 -6.83
CA PHE A 191 12.77 -7.29 -6.40
C PHE A 191 14.09 -7.53 -7.17
N ARG A 192 14.52 -8.79 -7.28
CA ARG A 192 15.88 -9.11 -7.76
C ARG A 192 15.96 -9.30 -9.28
N PHE A 193 14.91 -9.81 -9.91
CA PHE A 193 14.93 -10.16 -11.33
C PHE A 193 14.08 -9.23 -12.17
N ILE A 194 12.88 -8.83 -11.73
CA ILE A 194 12.04 -7.93 -12.54
C ILE A 194 12.48 -6.47 -12.36
N GLY A 195 12.67 -6.04 -11.12
CA GLY A 195 13.02 -4.68 -10.75
C GLY A 195 14.19 -4.08 -11.56
N PRO A 196 15.39 -4.69 -11.56
CA PRO A 196 16.54 -4.15 -12.28
C PRO A 196 16.37 -4.10 -13.80
N ASN A 197 15.44 -4.88 -14.36
CA ASN A 197 15.23 -4.97 -15.80
C ASN A 197 14.14 -4.01 -16.31
N ILE A 198 13.21 -3.62 -15.43
CA ILE A 198 12.12 -2.67 -15.75
C ILE A 198 12.52 -1.25 -15.37
N PHE A 199 13.08 -1.06 -14.17
CA PHE A 199 13.45 0.26 -13.69
C PHE A 199 14.81 0.67 -14.25
N GLN A 200 14.80 1.66 -15.15
CA GLN A 200 16.01 2.18 -15.79
C GLN A 200 16.81 3.11 -14.88
N GLU A 201 16.11 3.83 -14.00
CA GLU A 201 16.67 4.78 -13.03
C GLU A 201 16.25 4.37 -11.63
N TYR A 202 17.16 4.53 -10.65
CA TYR A 202 16.92 4.25 -9.23
C TYR A 202 16.27 2.89 -8.99
N TRP A 203 16.75 1.85 -9.71
CA TRP A 203 16.11 0.53 -9.70
C TRP A 203 16.05 -0.06 -8.30
N LEU A 204 17.05 0.19 -7.46
CA LEU A 204 17.10 -0.35 -6.10
C LEU A 204 16.04 0.32 -5.24
N GLU A 205 15.97 1.64 -5.26
CA GLU A 205 15.01 2.46 -4.51
C GLU A 205 13.58 2.11 -4.91
N LYS A 206 13.30 2.05 -6.22
CA LYS A 206 11.98 1.68 -6.77
C LYS A 206 11.60 0.22 -6.46
N SER A 207 12.55 -0.71 -6.58
CA SER A 207 12.30 -2.13 -6.27
C SER A 207 12.11 -2.36 -4.78
N LEU A 208 12.85 -1.66 -3.93
CA LEU A 208 12.73 -1.75 -2.47
C LEU A 208 11.39 -1.20 -1.98
N PHE A 209 10.93 -0.09 -2.58
CA PHE A 209 9.56 0.39 -2.36
C PHE A 209 8.53 -0.69 -2.74
N GLY A 210 8.70 -1.33 -3.90
CA GLY A 210 7.86 -2.45 -4.33
C GLY A 210 7.90 -3.67 -3.41
N TRP A 211 9.05 -4.00 -2.82
CA TRP A 211 9.17 -5.03 -1.79
C TRP A 211 8.30 -4.68 -0.58
N GLY A 212 8.44 -3.48 -0.02
CA GLY A 212 7.68 -3.06 1.15
C GLY A 212 6.17 -2.99 0.90
N TRP A 213 5.76 -2.57 -0.31
CA TRP A 213 4.35 -2.54 -0.71
C TRP A 213 3.76 -3.95 -0.90
N SER A 214 4.47 -4.85 -1.59
CA SER A 214 3.98 -6.21 -1.86
C SER A 214 3.93 -7.11 -0.63
N THR A 215 4.83 -6.88 0.34
CA THR A 215 4.89 -7.68 1.57
C THR A 215 4.14 -7.06 2.73
N GLY A 216 3.87 -5.74 2.71
CA GLY A 216 3.17 -5.05 3.77
C GLY A 216 2.19 -4.01 3.23
N THR A 217 2.57 -2.73 3.34
CA THR A 217 1.73 -1.60 2.92
C THR A 217 2.56 -0.57 2.18
N VAL A 218 1.90 0.36 1.49
CA VAL A 218 2.55 1.52 0.87
C VAL A 218 3.40 2.28 1.89
N ALA A 219 2.94 2.40 3.14
CA ALA A 219 3.69 3.03 4.22
C ALA A 219 4.99 2.28 4.56
N MET A 220 4.98 0.94 4.53
CA MET A 220 6.20 0.14 4.72
C MET A 220 7.17 0.32 3.54
N GLY A 221 6.67 0.39 2.32
CA GLY A 221 7.47 0.75 1.14
C GLY A 221 8.14 2.12 1.30
N LEU A 222 7.39 3.14 1.73
CA LEU A 222 7.91 4.49 1.97
C LEU A 222 8.92 4.54 3.13
N ALA A 223 8.69 3.77 4.20
CA ALA A 223 9.61 3.68 5.33
C ALA A 223 10.96 3.11 4.90
N LEU A 224 10.98 2.01 4.13
CA LEU A 224 12.20 1.43 3.57
C LEU A 224 12.87 2.37 2.57
N LEU A 225 12.08 3.05 1.74
CA LEU A 225 12.61 4.02 0.78
C LEU A 225 13.33 5.16 1.50
N ARG A 226 12.77 5.72 2.58
CA ARG A 226 13.43 6.78 3.36
C ARG A 226 14.73 6.34 4.00
N ILE A 227 14.93 5.04 4.20
CA ILE A 227 16.22 4.51 4.68
C ILE A 227 17.27 4.60 3.60
N VAL A 228 16.95 4.43 2.31
CA VAL A 228 17.93 4.45 1.20
C VAL A 228 17.95 5.74 0.40
N ASP A 229 16.89 6.53 0.46
CA ASP A 229 16.71 7.82 -0.20
C ASP A 229 15.95 8.78 0.74
N PRO A 230 16.62 9.33 1.76
CA PRO A 230 15.98 10.18 2.78
C PRO A 230 15.37 11.47 2.23
N GLU A 231 15.98 12.02 1.18
CA GLU A 231 15.56 13.27 0.52
C GLU A 231 14.59 13.03 -0.65
N LEU A 232 14.19 11.77 -0.89
CA LEU A 232 13.27 11.35 -1.96
C LEU A 232 13.71 11.81 -3.37
N LYS A 233 15.02 11.86 -3.62
CA LYS A 233 15.60 12.30 -4.90
C LYS A 233 15.29 11.35 -6.06
N SER A 234 15.01 10.08 -5.75
CA SER A 234 14.62 9.07 -6.74
C SER A 234 13.25 9.31 -7.38
N LYS A 235 12.45 10.25 -6.84
CA LYS A 235 11.06 10.53 -7.23
C LYS A 235 10.14 9.30 -7.19
N THR A 236 10.53 8.28 -6.44
CA THR A 236 9.79 7.01 -6.34
C THR A 236 8.35 7.22 -5.84
N PRO A 237 8.07 8.05 -4.82
CA PRO A 237 6.70 8.28 -4.37
C PRO A 237 5.83 8.97 -5.41
N GLU A 238 6.38 9.94 -6.16
CA GLU A 238 5.67 10.69 -7.20
C GLU A 238 5.35 9.77 -8.40
N ASP A 239 6.33 8.99 -8.86
CA ASP A 239 6.16 8.00 -9.93
C ASP A 239 5.10 6.97 -9.53
N TYR A 240 5.13 6.50 -8.28
CA TYR A 240 4.14 5.58 -7.75
C TYR A 240 2.74 6.21 -7.69
N ALA A 241 2.60 7.42 -7.17
CA ALA A 241 1.30 8.09 -7.05
C ALA A 241 0.64 8.26 -8.43
N LEU A 242 1.42 8.64 -9.44
CA LEU A 242 0.93 8.75 -10.81
C LEU A 242 0.51 7.38 -11.37
N ALA A 243 1.32 6.33 -11.18
CA ALA A 243 0.99 4.98 -11.63
C ALA A 243 -0.26 4.42 -10.91
N TYR A 244 -0.41 4.68 -9.61
CA TYR A 244 -1.48 4.16 -8.78
C TYR A 244 -2.86 4.71 -9.18
N ILE A 245 -2.93 5.90 -9.77
CA ILE A 245 -4.20 6.42 -10.34
C ILE A 245 -4.77 5.46 -11.39
N GLY A 246 -3.90 4.84 -12.20
CA GLY A 246 -4.31 3.86 -13.20
C GLY A 246 -4.57 2.46 -12.62
N VAL A 247 -3.85 2.09 -11.56
CA VAL A 247 -3.95 0.76 -10.92
C VAL A 247 -5.14 0.67 -9.97
N ALA A 248 -5.49 1.74 -9.26
CA ALA A 248 -6.54 1.72 -8.23
C ALA A 248 -7.91 1.23 -8.74
N PRO A 249 -8.40 1.61 -9.94
CA PRO A 249 -9.63 1.03 -10.50
C PRO A 249 -9.52 -0.48 -10.73
N VAL A 250 -8.36 -0.98 -11.14
CA VAL A 250 -8.11 -2.42 -11.35
C VAL A 250 -8.15 -3.16 -10.02
N ASP A 251 -7.50 -2.63 -8.98
CA ASP A 251 -7.53 -3.19 -7.63
C ASP A 251 -8.97 -3.27 -7.09
N ILE A 252 -9.76 -2.21 -7.29
CA ILE A 252 -11.18 -2.18 -6.89
C ILE A 252 -11.98 -3.27 -7.60
N ILE A 253 -11.79 -3.44 -8.91
CA ILE A 253 -12.43 -4.51 -9.69
C ILE A 253 -12.04 -5.87 -9.11
N ILE A 254 -10.74 -6.12 -8.90
CA ILE A 254 -10.25 -7.39 -8.36
C ILE A 254 -10.90 -7.67 -6.99
N VAL A 255 -10.81 -6.74 -6.04
CA VAL A 255 -11.36 -6.94 -4.68
C VAL A 255 -12.88 -7.14 -4.69
N THR A 256 -13.59 -6.46 -5.60
CA THR A 256 -15.06 -6.54 -5.69
C THR A 256 -15.52 -7.85 -6.32
N PHE A 257 -14.86 -8.31 -7.39
CA PHE A 257 -15.30 -9.48 -8.16
C PHE A 257 -14.64 -10.80 -7.74
N THR A 258 -13.52 -10.77 -7.01
CA THR A 258 -12.84 -11.99 -6.52
C THR A 258 -13.79 -12.91 -5.76
N PRO A 259 -14.57 -12.45 -4.76
CA PRO A 259 -15.46 -13.34 -4.02
C PRO A 259 -16.51 -14.03 -4.90
N ILE A 260 -17.01 -13.33 -5.92
CA ILE A 260 -18.02 -13.85 -6.87
C ILE A 260 -17.40 -14.92 -7.76
N LEU A 261 -16.20 -14.66 -8.30
CA LEU A 261 -15.51 -15.65 -9.13
C LEU A 261 -15.15 -16.90 -8.32
N PHE A 262 -14.79 -16.74 -7.05
CA PHE A 262 -14.51 -17.86 -6.16
C PHE A 262 -15.76 -18.69 -5.87
N SER A 263 -16.91 -18.07 -5.60
CA SER A 263 -18.15 -18.81 -5.33
C SER A 263 -18.70 -19.54 -6.56
N LEU A 264 -18.41 -19.04 -7.76
CA LEU A 264 -18.74 -19.71 -9.03
C LEU A 264 -17.73 -20.81 -9.43
N GLY A 265 -16.68 -21.05 -8.64
CA GLY A 265 -15.65 -22.07 -8.93
C GLY A 265 -14.55 -21.61 -9.89
N PHE A 266 -14.56 -20.34 -10.31
CA PHE A 266 -13.58 -19.73 -11.22
C PHE A 266 -12.36 -19.15 -10.51
N THR A 267 -11.84 -19.85 -9.51
CA THR A 267 -10.74 -19.39 -8.63
C THR A 267 -9.44 -19.06 -9.37
N TRP A 268 -9.17 -19.74 -10.50
CA TRP A 268 -7.94 -19.58 -11.27
C TRP A 268 -7.96 -18.44 -12.30
N ILE A 269 -9.12 -17.84 -12.59
CA ILE A 269 -9.21 -16.79 -13.63
C ILE A 269 -8.33 -15.60 -13.27
N ILE A 270 -8.44 -15.08 -12.05
CA ILE A 270 -7.71 -13.87 -11.64
C ILE A 270 -6.19 -14.11 -11.66
N PRO A 271 -5.63 -15.16 -10.99
CA PRO A 271 -4.19 -15.42 -11.05
C PRO A 271 -3.67 -15.59 -12.47
N VAL A 272 -4.39 -16.34 -13.32
CA VAL A 272 -3.96 -16.58 -14.71
C VAL A 272 -3.94 -15.28 -15.51
N VAL A 273 -5.00 -14.46 -15.43
CA VAL A 273 -5.06 -13.18 -16.14
C VAL A 273 -3.95 -12.24 -15.69
N LEU A 274 -3.69 -12.13 -14.37
CA LEU A 274 -2.61 -11.29 -13.84
C LEU A 274 -1.22 -11.79 -14.27
N LEU A 275 -1.00 -13.10 -14.30
CA LEU A 275 0.24 -13.69 -14.80
C LEU A 275 0.43 -13.45 -16.30
N LEU A 276 -0.64 -13.56 -17.10
CA LEU A 276 -0.59 -13.27 -18.54
C LEU A 276 -0.30 -11.80 -18.81
N ILE A 277 -0.93 -10.88 -18.08
CA ILE A 277 -0.64 -9.44 -18.16
C ILE A 277 0.81 -9.17 -17.77
N SER A 278 1.29 -9.77 -16.68
CA SER A 278 2.68 -9.64 -16.24
C SER A 278 3.66 -10.16 -17.30
N ALA A 279 3.37 -11.32 -17.91
CA ALA A 279 4.16 -11.89 -18.99
C ALA A 279 4.14 -11.01 -20.24
N LEU A 280 3.00 -10.41 -20.57
CA LEU A 280 2.87 -9.47 -21.69
C LEU A 280 3.71 -8.21 -21.46
N ILE A 281 3.68 -7.64 -20.25
CA ILE A 281 4.52 -6.49 -19.89
C ILE A 281 6.01 -6.84 -20.08
N VAL A 282 6.44 -8.00 -19.57
CA VAL A 282 7.81 -8.49 -19.75
C VAL A 282 8.15 -8.68 -21.25
N ALA A 283 7.23 -9.23 -22.04
CA ALA A 283 7.42 -9.43 -23.48
C ALA A 283 7.54 -8.10 -24.23
N ILE A 284 6.72 -7.10 -23.91
CA ILE A 284 6.79 -5.75 -24.49
C ILE A 284 8.14 -5.09 -24.17
N TYR A 285 8.60 -5.18 -22.92
CA TYR A 285 9.90 -4.63 -22.52
C TYR A 285 11.08 -5.32 -23.23
N LYS A 286 10.98 -6.63 -23.48
CA LYS A 286 11.97 -7.38 -24.26
C LYS A 286 11.93 -6.98 -25.73
N TYR A 287 10.74 -6.86 -26.33
CA TYR A 287 10.56 -6.50 -27.73
C TYR A 287 11.04 -5.06 -28.03
N THR A 288 10.76 -4.12 -27.13
CA THR A 288 11.22 -2.73 -27.25
C THR A 288 12.72 -2.56 -26.94
N GLY A 289 13.41 -3.63 -26.50
CA GLY A 289 14.82 -3.60 -26.13
C GLY A 289 15.12 -2.73 -24.91
N LEU A 290 14.11 -2.42 -24.10
CA LEU A 290 14.24 -1.67 -22.85
C LEU A 290 14.62 -2.58 -21.67
N TRP A 291 14.39 -3.88 -21.81
CA TRP A 291 14.77 -4.89 -20.82
C TRP A 291 16.27 -4.88 -20.54
N GLY A 292 16.64 -4.55 -19.30
CA GLY A 292 18.04 -4.58 -18.85
C GLY A 292 18.93 -3.49 -19.46
N LYS A 293 18.35 -2.49 -20.13
CA LYS A 293 19.09 -1.28 -20.52
C LYS A 293 19.34 -0.43 -19.28
N ASN A 294 20.46 -0.70 -18.60
CA ASN A 294 21.02 0.23 -17.63
C ASN A 294 21.56 1.44 -18.39
N HIS A 295 20.78 2.52 -18.46
CA HIS A 295 21.38 3.82 -18.74
C HIS A 295 22.25 4.13 -17.52
N LYS A 296 23.57 4.00 -17.66
CA LYS A 296 24.49 4.67 -16.74
C LYS A 296 24.21 6.16 -16.89
N GLN A 297 23.35 6.69 -16.03
CA GLN A 297 23.05 8.11 -16.04
C GLN A 297 23.99 8.83 -15.06
N GLN A 298 24.54 9.91 -15.58
CA GLN A 298 25.58 10.75 -15.01
C GLN A 298 25.08 11.44 -13.74
N MET A 299 26.03 11.63 -12.83
CA MET A 299 25.92 12.37 -11.57
C MET A 299 25.29 13.76 -11.73
#